data_AF-A0A935PGX1-F1
#
_entry.id   AF-A0A935PGX1-F1
#
_cell.length_a   1.000
_cell.length_b   1.000
_cell.length_c   1.000
_cell.angle_alpha   90.00
_cell.angle_beta   90.00
_cell.angle_gamma   90.00
#
_symmetry.space_group_name_H-M   'P 1'
#
loop_
_entity.id
_entity.type
_entity.pdbx_description
1 polymer ?
#
loop_
_entity_poly.entity_id
_entity_poly.type
_entity_poly.pdbx_seq_one_letter_code
_entity_poly.pdbx_strand_id
1 'polypeptide(L)'
;MADPVAPPPLRRGFALADAITLVRIPLAIAFPILGGTTERLVLLGLAAATDLGDGVVARRYGGSRIGAVLDPIVDKLFMAAAFGTVLWSGDLAWWEVTALLIRDIVLSVAFFITLATGRGTAVPARFGGKVVTLLQLLTLFAFILKSSYFLRPLAWATAAVALYAIYDYNQPFFRKLNAND
;
A
#
# COMPACT_ATOMS: atom_id res chain seq x y z
N MET A 1 8.39 14.45 29.44
CA MET A 1 7.58 13.76 28.41
C MET A 1 7.08 14.86 27.49
N ALA A 2 7.69 15.06 26.33
CA ALA A 2 7.20 16.05 25.38
C ALA A 2 5.87 15.53 24.82
N ASP A 3 4.82 16.36 24.85
CA ASP A 3 3.58 16.03 24.14
C ASP A 3 3.92 15.66 22.69
N PRO A 4 3.30 14.61 22.12
CA PRO A 4 3.47 14.33 20.71
C PRO A 4 3.00 15.56 19.93
N VAL A 5 3.92 16.26 19.29
CA VAL A 5 3.64 17.44 18.48
C VAL A 5 2.55 17.05 17.48
N ALA A 6 1.35 17.62 17.67
CA ALA A 6 0.24 17.34 16.77
C ALA A 6 0.65 17.70 15.34
N PRO A 7 0.37 16.84 14.35
CA PRO A 7 0.75 17.11 12.98
C PRO A 7 0.15 18.45 12.52
N PRO A 8 0.91 19.29 11.80
CA PRO A 8 0.41 20.57 11.33
C PRO A 8 -0.82 20.37 10.41
N PRO A 9 -1.78 21.32 10.42
CA PRO A 9 -3.01 21.20 9.64
C PRO A 9 -2.72 21.08 8.14
N LEU A 10 -3.53 20.28 7.43
CA LEU A 10 -3.36 20.03 6.00
C LEU A 10 -3.40 21.33 5.19
N ARG A 11 -2.38 21.54 4.37
CA ARG A 11 -2.27 22.69 3.48
C ARG A 11 -3.31 22.60 2.36
N ARG A 12 -3.82 23.77 1.94
CA ARG A 12 -4.71 23.90 0.76
C ARG A 12 -3.96 23.75 -0.57
N GLY A 13 -2.66 24.05 -0.60
CA GLY A 13 -1.81 23.95 -1.79
C GLY A 13 -0.84 22.76 -1.73
N PHE A 14 -0.10 22.58 -2.83
CA PHE A 14 0.84 21.48 -3.03
C PHE A 14 1.91 21.42 -1.93
N ALA A 15 2.11 20.24 -1.34
CA ALA A 15 3.13 19.97 -0.35
C ALA A 15 4.34 19.24 -0.98
N LEU A 16 5.50 19.30 -0.32
CA LEU A 16 6.68 18.54 -0.76
C LEU A 16 6.44 17.03 -0.73
N ALA A 17 5.59 16.53 0.18
CA ALA A 17 5.18 15.13 0.23
C ALA A 17 4.45 14.72 -1.07
N ASP A 18 3.59 15.57 -1.61
CA ASP A 18 2.84 15.29 -2.83
C ASP A 18 3.77 15.09 -4.05
N ALA A 19 4.87 15.85 -4.11
CA ALA A 19 5.87 15.69 -5.17
C ALA A 19 6.57 14.34 -5.09
N ILE A 20 6.85 13.85 -3.88
CA ILE A 20 7.44 12.52 -3.64
C ILE A 20 6.45 11.43 -4.07
N THR A 21 5.16 11.58 -3.75
CA THR A 21 4.12 10.66 -4.20
C THR A 21 4.05 10.59 -5.72
N LEU A 22 4.09 11.72 -6.42
CA LEU A 22 4.02 11.75 -7.89
C LEU A 22 5.16 11.00 -8.57
N VAL A 23 6.33 10.86 -7.93
CA VAL A 23 7.44 10.06 -8.45
C VAL A 23 7.04 8.58 -8.62
N ARG A 24 6.10 8.07 -7.85
CA ARG A 24 5.66 6.67 -8.00
C ARG A 24 4.90 6.39 -9.29
N ILE A 25 4.30 7.39 -9.93
CA ILE A 25 3.59 7.23 -11.21
C ILE A 25 4.55 6.77 -12.32
N PRO A 26 5.67 7.47 -12.62
CA PRO A 26 6.63 6.98 -13.59
C PRO A 26 7.30 5.67 -13.16
N LEU A 27 7.50 5.43 -11.84
CA LEU A 27 8.00 4.13 -11.36
C LEU A 27 7.03 2.99 -11.69
N ALA A 28 5.72 3.20 -11.50
CA ALA A 28 4.68 2.22 -11.81
C ALA A 28 4.62 1.90 -13.32
N ILE A 29 4.82 2.92 -14.16
CA ILE A 29 4.90 2.74 -15.63
C ILE A 29 6.19 2.03 -16.03
N ALA A 30 7.33 2.38 -15.43
CA ALA A 30 8.63 1.83 -15.78
C ALA A 30 8.78 0.35 -15.36
N PHE A 31 8.22 -0.03 -14.20
CA PHE A 31 8.38 -1.37 -13.64
C PHE A 31 8.03 -2.54 -14.59
N PRO A 32 6.88 -2.55 -15.29
CA PRO A 32 6.55 -3.60 -16.27
C PRO A 32 7.42 -3.53 -17.55
N ILE A 33 7.90 -2.34 -17.93
CA ILE A 33 8.65 -2.12 -19.18
C ILE A 33 10.09 -2.60 -19.03
N LEU A 34 10.71 -2.36 -17.88
CA LEU A 34 12.09 -2.77 -17.64
C LEU A 34 12.15 -4.29 -17.49
N GLY A 35 12.99 -4.95 -18.29
CA GLY A 35 13.17 -6.40 -18.26
C GLY A 35 14.28 -6.90 -17.34
N GLY A 36 15.21 -6.02 -16.95
CA GLY A 36 16.39 -6.39 -16.18
C GLY A 36 16.15 -6.47 -14.68
N THR A 37 16.82 -7.43 -14.03
CA THR A 37 16.71 -7.69 -12.59
C THR A 37 17.20 -6.49 -11.77
N THR A 38 18.37 -5.93 -12.11
CA THR A 38 18.97 -4.81 -11.37
C THR A 38 18.08 -3.57 -11.41
N GLU A 39 17.53 -3.25 -12.58
CA GLU A 39 16.67 -2.10 -12.80
C GLU A 39 15.37 -2.22 -11.98
N ARG A 40 14.73 -3.40 -11.99
CA ARG A 40 13.54 -3.66 -11.18
C ARG A 40 13.82 -3.59 -9.68
N LEU A 41 14.98 -4.07 -9.22
CA LEU A 41 15.40 -3.93 -7.83
C LEU A 41 15.60 -2.47 -7.43
N VAL A 42 16.22 -1.67 -8.30
CA VAL A 42 16.39 -0.23 -8.08
C VAL A 42 15.03 0.47 -8.02
N LEU A 43 14.12 0.18 -8.96
CA LEU A 43 12.77 0.75 -8.93
C LEU A 43 11.99 0.35 -7.67
N LEU A 44 12.06 -0.91 -7.27
CA LEU A 44 11.40 -1.40 -6.05
C LEU A 44 11.98 -0.71 -4.80
N GLY A 45 13.30 -0.57 -4.74
CA GLY A 45 13.98 0.14 -3.66
C GLY A 45 13.62 1.63 -3.60
N LEU A 46 13.54 2.29 -4.76
CA LEU A 46 13.10 3.69 -4.86
C LEU A 46 11.64 3.85 -4.44
N ALA A 47 10.74 2.97 -4.87
CA ALA A 47 9.34 3.00 -4.48
C ALA A 47 9.19 2.83 -2.95
N ALA A 48 9.85 1.85 -2.36
CA ALA A 48 9.86 1.66 -0.90
C ALA A 48 10.48 2.85 -0.16
N ALA A 49 11.58 3.40 -0.66
CA ALA A 49 12.24 4.57 -0.05
C ALA A 49 11.35 5.82 -0.10
N THR A 50 10.66 6.05 -1.21
CA THR A 50 9.72 7.19 -1.34
C THR A 50 8.55 7.06 -0.37
N ASP A 51 8.02 5.85 -0.12
CA ASP A 51 6.93 5.55 0.84
C ASP A 51 7.32 5.70 2.32
N LEU A 52 8.61 5.54 2.62
CA LEU A 52 9.11 5.90 3.93
C LEU A 52 9.36 7.42 4.02
N GLY A 53 9.80 8.02 2.91
CA GLY A 53 10.14 9.43 2.81
C GLY A 53 8.94 10.38 2.91
N ASP A 54 7.86 10.12 2.18
CA ASP A 54 6.64 10.95 2.21
C ASP A 54 6.02 10.98 3.62
N GLY A 55 6.02 9.86 4.34
CA GLY A 55 5.53 9.76 5.70
C GLY A 55 6.38 10.57 6.68
N VAL A 56 7.70 10.64 6.49
CA VAL A 56 8.58 11.50 7.31
C VAL A 56 8.37 12.97 6.97
N VAL A 57 8.30 13.31 5.68
CA VAL A 57 8.12 14.68 5.21
C VAL A 57 6.75 15.23 5.63
N ALA A 58 5.67 14.46 5.48
CA ALA A 58 4.33 14.83 5.91
C ALA A 58 4.25 15.04 7.43
N ARG A 59 4.92 14.19 8.23
CA ARG A 59 5.01 14.36 9.70
C ARG A 59 5.75 15.64 10.10
N ARG A 60 6.79 16.03 9.35
CA ARG A 60 7.68 17.15 9.71
C ARG A 60 7.25 18.49 9.14
N TYR A 61 6.64 18.51 7.95
CA TYR A 61 6.32 19.72 7.19
C TYR A 61 4.82 19.90 6.90
N GLY A 62 4.00 18.91 7.23
CA GLY A 62 2.57 18.87 6.92
C GLY A 62 2.26 18.37 5.51
N GLY A 63 1.14 17.66 5.38
CA GLY A 63 0.61 17.19 4.08
C GLY A 63 -0.36 18.18 3.45
N SER A 64 -0.78 17.91 2.21
CA SER A 64 -1.89 18.62 1.57
C SER A 64 -3.17 17.79 1.58
N ARG A 65 -4.33 18.45 1.43
CA ARG A 65 -5.62 17.75 1.30
C ARG A 65 -5.69 16.87 0.05
N ILE A 66 -5.02 17.31 -1.02
CA ILE A 66 -4.99 16.60 -2.30
C ILE A 66 -4.07 15.39 -2.18
N GLY A 67 -2.88 15.57 -1.58
CA GLY A 67 -1.94 14.49 -1.27
C GLY A 67 -2.58 13.39 -0.43
N ALA A 68 -3.32 13.74 0.62
CA ALA A 68 -4.00 12.75 1.47
C ALA A 68 -4.96 11.80 0.70
N VAL A 69 -5.47 12.22 -0.47
CA VAL A 69 -6.29 11.39 -1.36
C VAL A 69 -5.46 10.75 -2.47
N LEU A 70 -4.47 11.45 -3.01
CA LEU A 70 -3.59 10.95 -4.07
C LEU A 70 -2.62 9.87 -3.57
N ASP A 71 -2.06 10.00 -2.36
CA ASP A 71 -1.06 9.08 -1.83
C ASP A 71 -1.56 7.63 -1.83
N PRO A 72 -2.76 7.31 -1.29
CA PRO A 72 -3.28 5.95 -1.32
C PRO A 72 -3.60 5.43 -2.73
N ILE A 73 -3.91 6.32 -3.68
CA ILE A 73 -4.24 5.94 -5.07
C ILE A 73 -2.96 5.57 -5.81
N VAL A 74 -1.95 6.44 -5.71
CA VAL A 74 -0.68 6.28 -6.41
C VAL A 74 0.12 5.11 -5.84
N ASP A 75 0.07 4.88 -4.53
CA ASP A 75 0.66 3.69 -3.90
C ASP A 75 0.07 2.39 -4.49
N LYS A 76 -1.26 2.31 -4.58
CA LYS A 76 -1.95 1.16 -5.18
C LYS A 76 -1.67 1.00 -6.66
N LEU A 77 -1.47 2.10 -7.38
CA LEU A 77 -1.09 2.04 -8.79
C LEU A 77 0.26 1.35 -8.97
N PHE A 78 1.25 1.68 -8.14
CA PHE A 78 2.56 1.03 -8.18
C PHE A 78 2.45 -0.47 -7.87
N MET A 79 1.75 -0.82 -6.79
CA MET A 79 1.57 -2.23 -6.40
C MET A 79 0.81 -3.02 -7.46
N ALA A 80 -0.24 -2.44 -8.04
CA ALA A 80 -1.00 -3.07 -9.12
C ALA A 80 -0.14 -3.27 -10.38
N ALA A 81 0.68 -2.30 -10.76
CA ALA A 81 1.60 -2.45 -11.89
C ALA A 81 2.65 -3.53 -11.62
N ALA A 82 3.23 -3.56 -10.42
CA ALA A 82 4.25 -4.52 -10.04
C ALA A 82 3.71 -5.96 -10.04
N PHE A 83 2.57 -6.21 -9.40
CA PHE A 83 1.93 -7.53 -9.41
C PHE A 83 1.25 -7.87 -10.74
N GLY A 84 0.89 -6.87 -11.55
CA GLY A 84 0.50 -7.08 -12.94
C GLY A 84 1.64 -7.68 -13.77
N THR A 85 2.88 -7.26 -13.54
CA THR A 85 4.07 -7.87 -14.14
C THR A 85 4.28 -9.32 -13.69
N VAL A 86 4.04 -9.62 -12.41
CA VAL A 86 4.09 -11.00 -11.87
C VAL A 86 3.02 -11.87 -12.51
N LEU A 87 1.82 -11.34 -12.69
CA LEU A 87 0.73 -12.04 -13.36
C LEU A 87 1.07 -12.33 -14.82
N TRP A 88 1.64 -11.35 -15.52
CA TRP A 88 2.02 -11.47 -16.93
C TRP A 88 3.19 -12.45 -17.15
N SER A 89 4.10 -12.59 -16.18
CA SER A 89 5.19 -13.57 -16.28
C SER A 89 4.71 -15.01 -16.19
N GLY A 90 3.54 -15.24 -15.59
CA GLY A 90 2.98 -16.57 -15.34
C GLY A 90 3.61 -17.30 -14.15
N ASP A 91 4.48 -16.64 -13.37
CA ASP A 91 5.14 -17.26 -12.21
C ASP A 91 4.15 -17.54 -11.05
N LEU A 92 3.10 -16.71 -10.96
CA LEU A 92 1.96 -16.89 -10.08
C LEU A 92 0.67 -16.93 -10.89
N ALA A 93 -0.27 -17.78 -10.48
CA ALA A 93 -1.60 -17.80 -11.08
C ALA A 93 -2.40 -16.54 -10.71
N TRP A 94 -3.36 -16.17 -11.55
CA TRP A 94 -4.21 -14.99 -11.32
C TRP A 94 -4.92 -15.01 -9.96
N TRP A 95 -5.30 -16.19 -9.46
CA TRP A 95 -5.95 -16.35 -8.18
C TRP A 95 -4.95 -16.19 -7.00
N GLU A 96 -3.66 -16.53 -7.17
CA GLU A 96 -2.60 -16.28 -6.16
C GLU A 96 -2.37 -14.78 -6.02
N VAL A 97 -2.26 -14.07 -7.16
CA VAL A 97 -2.11 -12.61 -7.21
C VAL A 97 -3.35 -11.92 -6.63
N THR A 98 -4.54 -12.43 -6.90
CA THR A 98 -5.77 -11.87 -6.32
C THR A 98 -5.81 -12.09 -4.80
N ALA A 99 -5.41 -13.27 -4.33
CA ALA A 99 -5.41 -13.60 -2.90
C ALA A 99 -4.42 -12.74 -2.10
N LEU A 100 -3.23 -12.46 -2.62
CA LEU A 100 -2.25 -11.61 -1.94
C LEU A 100 -2.63 -10.12 -1.95
N LEU A 101 -3.45 -9.67 -2.93
CA LEU A 101 -3.95 -8.29 -3.05
C LEU A 101 -5.33 -8.09 -2.41
N ILE A 102 -5.95 -9.13 -1.86
CA ILE A 102 -7.35 -9.07 -1.39
C ILE A 102 -7.58 -7.95 -0.37
N ARG A 103 -6.63 -7.73 0.54
CA ARG A 103 -6.68 -6.66 1.54
C ARG A 103 -6.67 -5.29 0.89
N ASP A 104 -5.83 -5.08 -0.11
CA ASP A 104 -5.74 -3.78 -0.79
C ASP A 104 -6.98 -3.51 -1.64
N ILE A 105 -7.56 -4.53 -2.26
CA ILE A 105 -8.86 -4.44 -2.96
C ILE A 105 -9.95 -4.01 -1.97
N VAL A 106 -10.10 -4.73 -0.85
CA VAL A 106 -11.11 -4.43 0.17
C VAL A 106 -10.96 -3.01 0.72
N LEU A 107 -9.74 -2.59 1.05
CA LEU A 107 -9.49 -1.24 1.55
C LEU A 107 -9.65 -0.16 0.48
N SER A 108 -9.41 -0.47 -0.80
CA SER A 108 -9.70 0.45 -1.91
C SER A 108 -11.19 0.70 -2.04
N VAL A 109 -11.98 -0.37 -2.05
CA VAL A 109 -13.43 -0.27 -2.13
C VAL A 109 -13.98 0.52 -0.94
N ALA A 110 -13.54 0.20 0.28
CA ALA A 110 -13.93 0.95 1.47
C ALA A 110 -13.56 2.43 1.39
N PHE A 111 -12.35 2.75 0.91
CA PHE A 111 -11.89 4.13 0.71
C PHE A 111 -12.75 4.88 -0.30
N PHE A 112 -13.04 4.28 -1.47
CA PHE A 112 -13.90 4.92 -2.48
C PHE A 112 -15.34 5.12 -2.02
N ILE A 113 -15.91 4.16 -1.28
CA ILE A 113 -17.26 4.31 -0.68
C ILE A 113 -17.26 5.47 0.33
N THR A 114 -16.23 5.57 1.16
CA THR A 114 -16.07 6.65 2.14
C THR A 114 -15.99 8.01 1.44
N LEU A 115 -15.22 8.10 0.36
CA LEU A 115 -15.09 9.30 -0.45
C LEU A 115 -16.41 9.68 -1.14
N ALA A 116 -17.12 8.72 -1.72
CA ALA A 116 -18.38 8.94 -2.43
C ALA A 116 -19.54 9.32 -1.50
N THR A 117 -19.56 8.80 -0.27
CA THR A 117 -20.63 9.04 0.70
C THR A 117 -20.40 10.26 1.60
N GLY A 118 -19.18 10.84 1.57
CA GLY A 118 -18.80 11.96 2.45
C GLY A 118 -18.79 11.60 3.94
N ARG A 119 -19.02 10.32 4.30
CA ARG A 119 -18.99 9.85 5.68
C ARG A 119 -17.53 9.70 6.07
N GLY A 120 -17.02 10.61 6.89
CA GLY A 120 -15.64 10.60 7.38
C GLY A 120 -15.37 9.46 8.37
N THR A 121 -15.46 8.21 7.94
CA THR A 121 -14.89 7.09 8.69
C THR A 121 -13.44 6.94 8.29
N ALA A 122 -12.56 7.62 9.02
CA ALA A 122 -11.14 7.32 8.99
C ALA A 122 -10.96 5.85 9.41
N VAL A 123 -10.77 4.95 8.45
CA VAL A 123 -10.38 3.57 8.74
C VAL A 123 -9.01 3.67 9.41
N PRO A 124 -8.90 3.39 10.73
CA PRO A 124 -7.65 3.62 11.43
C PRO A 124 -6.57 2.71 10.83
N ALA A 125 -5.44 3.29 10.43
CA ALA A 125 -4.29 2.56 9.93
C ALA A 125 -3.72 1.68 11.05
N ARG A 126 -4.17 0.42 11.13
CA ARG A 126 -3.66 -0.55 12.10
C ARG A 126 -2.38 -1.24 11.63
N PHE A 127 -1.59 -1.67 12.61
CA PHE A 127 -0.29 -2.35 12.49
C PHE A 127 -0.30 -3.53 11.51
N GLY A 128 -1.42 -4.26 11.39
CA GLY A 128 -1.56 -5.39 10.46
C GLY A 128 -1.36 -5.02 8.99
N GLY A 129 -1.69 -3.79 8.59
CA GLY A 129 -1.48 -3.32 7.22
C GLY A 129 -0.01 -3.25 6.82
N LYS A 130 0.88 -2.84 7.74
CA LYS A 130 2.32 -2.73 7.46
C LYS A 130 2.97 -4.08 7.20
N VAL A 131 2.51 -5.12 7.90
CA VAL A 131 3.04 -6.48 7.72
C VAL A 131 2.67 -7.02 6.35
N VAL A 132 1.42 -6.81 5.91
CA VAL A 132 0.97 -7.22 4.57
C VAL A 132 1.81 -6.52 3.49
N THR A 133 1.98 -5.19 3.59
CA THR A 133 2.80 -4.43 2.63
C THR A 133 4.25 -4.92 2.62
N LEU A 134 4.85 -5.20 3.78
CA LEU A 134 6.20 -5.75 3.85
C LEU A 134 6.29 -7.11 3.15
N LEU A 135 5.35 -8.02 3.40
CA LEU A 135 5.32 -9.34 2.75
C LEU A 135 5.10 -9.24 1.24
N GLN A 136 4.30 -8.27 0.77
CA GLN A 136 4.15 -7.99 -0.65
C GLN A 136 5.46 -7.50 -1.28
N LEU A 137 6.18 -6.59 -0.61
CA LEU A 137 7.51 -6.15 -1.06
C LEU A 137 8.51 -7.31 -1.11
N LEU A 138 8.51 -8.21 -0.12
CA LEU A 138 9.33 -9.41 -0.12
C LEU A 138 8.93 -10.37 -1.26
N THR A 139 7.65 -10.49 -1.55
CA THR A 139 7.14 -11.30 -2.67
C THR A 139 7.63 -10.74 -4.01
N LEU A 140 7.56 -9.42 -4.21
CA LEU A 140 8.10 -8.75 -5.39
C LEU A 140 9.62 -8.92 -5.48
N PHE A 141 10.33 -8.81 -4.37
CA PHE A 141 11.78 -9.05 -4.32
C PHE A 141 12.14 -10.48 -4.74
N ALA A 142 11.43 -11.49 -4.22
CA ALA A 142 11.60 -12.89 -4.60
C ALA A 142 11.30 -13.13 -6.08
N PHE A 143 10.26 -12.48 -6.61
CA PHE A 143 9.93 -12.49 -8.04
C PHE A 143 11.06 -11.91 -8.90
N ILE A 144 11.58 -10.73 -8.55
CA ILE A 144 12.65 -10.06 -9.32
C ILE A 144 13.94 -10.90 -9.34
N LEU A 145 14.26 -11.55 -8.22
CA LEU A 145 15.39 -12.48 -8.11
C LEU A 145 15.14 -13.84 -8.78
N LYS A 146 13.96 -14.06 -9.37
CA LYS A 146 13.52 -15.33 -9.96
C LYS A 146 13.65 -16.51 -9.00
N SER A 147 13.43 -16.26 -7.71
CA SER A 147 13.54 -17.30 -6.68
C SER A 147 12.24 -18.08 -6.55
N SER A 148 12.12 -19.18 -7.29
CA SER A 148 10.94 -20.05 -7.24
C SER A 148 10.73 -20.67 -5.85
N TYR A 149 11.79 -20.83 -5.06
CA TYR A 149 11.72 -21.35 -3.70
C TYR A 149 10.96 -20.41 -2.75
N PHE A 150 11.18 -19.09 -2.86
CA PHE A 150 10.58 -18.12 -1.95
C PHE A 150 9.28 -17.50 -2.47
N LEU A 151 9.10 -17.39 -3.79
CA LEU A 151 7.99 -16.64 -4.40
C LEU A 151 6.62 -17.13 -3.94
N ARG A 152 6.29 -18.41 -4.15
CA ARG A 152 4.98 -18.96 -3.79
C ARG A 152 4.74 -18.99 -2.26
N PRO A 153 5.68 -19.45 -1.42
CA PRO A 153 5.50 -19.38 0.03
C PRO A 153 5.24 -17.97 0.55
N LEU A 154 5.95 -16.96 0.03
CA LEU A 154 5.72 -15.57 0.39
C LEU A 154 4.36 -15.05 -0.10
N ALA A 155 3.94 -15.40 -1.31
CA ALA A 155 2.62 -15.02 -1.82
C ALA A 155 1.48 -15.58 -0.93
N TRP A 156 1.56 -16.86 -0.56
CA TRP A 156 0.58 -17.49 0.32
C TRP A 156 0.64 -16.98 1.76
N ALA A 157 1.83 -16.73 2.31
CA ALA A 157 1.98 -16.09 3.61
C ALA A 157 1.37 -14.68 3.60
N THR A 158 1.60 -13.92 2.53
CA THR A 158 0.99 -12.59 2.32
C THR A 158 -0.53 -12.70 2.30
N ALA A 159 -1.10 -13.63 1.54
CA ALA A 159 -2.54 -13.85 1.46
C ALA A 159 -3.14 -14.22 2.83
N ALA A 160 -2.48 -15.11 3.58
CA ALA A 160 -2.93 -15.50 4.92
C ALA A 160 -2.94 -14.31 5.90
N VAL A 161 -1.87 -13.52 5.91
CA VAL A 161 -1.79 -12.31 6.75
C VAL A 161 -2.77 -11.23 6.28
N ALA A 162 -3.02 -11.11 4.98
CA ALA A 162 -3.99 -10.19 4.41
C ALA A 162 -5.42 -10.54 4.86
N LEU A 163 -5.79 -11.82 4.83
CA LEU A 163 -7.07 -12.31 5.33
C LEU A 163 -7.21 -12.09 6.84
N TYR A 164 -6.16 -12.40 7.62
CA TYR A 164 -6.14 -12.13 9.04
C TYR A 164 -6.29 -10.63 9.35
N ALA A 165 -5.62 -9.76 8.57
CA ALA A 165 -5.75 -8.32 8.73
C ALA A 165 -7.18 -7.84 8.43
N ILE A 166 -7.83 -8.33 7.37
CA ILE A 166 -9.24 -8.02 7.08
C ILE A 166 -10.13 -8.43 8.25
N TYR A 167 -9.92 -9.64 8.81
CA TYR A 167 -10.67 -10.11 9.96
C TYR A 167 -10.46 -9.23 11.21
N ASP A 168 -9.22 -8.87 11.53
CA ASP A 168 -8.91 -7.95 12.64
C ASP A 168 -9.51 -6.55 12.43
N TYR A 169 -9.55 -6.05 11.19
CA TYR A 169 -10.18 -4.76 10.88
C TYR A 169 -11.69 -4.75 11.15
N ASN A 170 -12.36 -5.90 10.99
CA ASN A 170 -13.80 -6.00 11.19
C ASN A 170 -14.19 -6.10 12.68
N GLN A 171 -13.34 -6.65 13.56
CA GLN A 171 -13.70 -6.84 14.99
C GLN A 171 -14.04 -5.54 15.76
N PRO A 172 -13.31 -4.42 15.63
CA PRO A 172 -13.65 -3.16 16.29
C PRO A 172 -14.94 -2.53 15.76
N PHE A 173 -15.25 -2.77 14.49
CA PHE A 173 -16.50 -2.31 13.87
C PHE A 173 -17.69 -3.06 14.47
N PHE A 174 -17.60 -4.40 14.56
CA PHE A 174 -18.65 -5.22 15.18
C PHE A 174 -18.80 -4.98 16.69
N ARG A 175 -17.71 -4.74 17.43
CA ARG A 175 -17.81 -4.38 18.85
C ARG A 175 -18.56 -3.07 19.11
N LYS A 176 -18.52 -2.10 18.19
CA LYS A 176 -19.27 -0.84 18.33
C LYS A 176 -20.75 -0.99 18.03
N LEU A 177 -21.14 -2.00 17.26
CA LEU A 177 -22.55 -2.32 17.03
C LEU A 177 -23.15 -3.05 18.24
N ASN A 178 -22.42 -4.01 18.82
CA ASN A 178 -22.88 -4.75 20.01
C ASN A 178 -22.75 -3.99 21.34
N ALA A 179 -22.12 -2.81 21.36
CA ALA A 179 -22.00 -1.97 22.57
C ALA A 179 -23.08 -0.87 22.65
N ASN A 180 -23.97 -0.81 21.66
CA ASN A 180 -25.12 0.10 21.63
C ASN A 180 -26.46 -0.62 21.86
N ASP A 181 -26.41 -1.90 22.25
CA ASP A 181 -27.54 -2.67 22.80
C ASP A 181 -27.36 -2.82 24.32
#